data_AF-A0A0G0BN12-F1
#
_entry.id   AF-A0A0G0BN12-F1
#
_cell.length_a   1.000
_cell.length_b   1.000
_cell.length_c   1.000
_cell.angle_alpha   90.00
_cell.angle_beta   90.00
_cell.angle_gamma   90.00
#
_symmetry.space_group_name_H-M   'P 1'
#
loop_
_entity.id
_entity.type
_entity.pdbx_description
1 polymer ?
#
loop_
_entity_poly.entity_id
_entity_poly.type
_entity_poly.pdbx_seq_one_letter_code
_entity_poly.pdbx_strand_id
1 'polypeptide(L)'
;MASIVAHIVYARKYFEKFEPASLDRDEFLLGCVFPDIRRIDESISRKDSHLHFFPIDLNFKGLSSFEAGWKFHLYCDMRREEILNEMGFYRISGSDDFANLSAKLLEDEIVYDMYNNWEKIKHYFNNPPEIETRIGVSKETFELWFALLSNYVKRKPDSKSMHIFLSKQPKLAEKADSIVESINRLRENKRIADVLKKVVDEII
;
A
#
# COMPACT_ATOMS: atom_id res chain seq x y z
N MET A 1 -2.94 5.79 6.22
CA MET A 1 -2.84 4.58 5.39
C MET A 1 -1.96 4.84 4.18
N ALA A 2 -1.07 3.93 3.82
CA ALA A 2 -0.25 4.06 2.61
C ALA A 2 -0.92 3.34 1.41
N SER A 3 -0.35 3.45 0.23
CA SER A 3 -0.77 2.69 -0.95
C SER A 3 0.25 1.59 -1.29
N ILE A 4 0.05 0.88 -2.40
CA ILE A 4 0.70 -0.39 -2.73
C ILE A 4 2.21 -0.22 -2.87
N VAL A 5 2.67 0.77 -3.64
CA VAL A 5 4.10 1.00 -3.89
C VAL A 5 4.78 1.44 -2.60
N ALA A 6 4.16 2.35 -1.85
CA ALA A 6 4.66 2.81 -0.56
C ALA A 6 4.85 1.65 0.43
N HIS A 7 3.87 0.74 0.56
CA HIS A 7 4.01 -0.45 1.42
C HIS A 7 5.19 -1.34 1.03
N ILE A 8 5.44 -1.55 -0.26
CA ILE A 8 6.59 -2.34 -0.75
C ILE A 8 7.91 -1.63 -0.40
N VAL A 9 7.98 -0.31 -0.58
CA VAL A 9 9.16 0.49 -0.21
C VAL A 9 9.40 0.47 1.29
N TYR A 10 8.35 0.55 2.11
CA TYR A 10 8.44 0.48 3.58
C TYR A 10 8.93 -0.88 4.05
N ALA A 11 8.41 -1.96 3.46
CA ALA A 11 8.88 -3.31 3.75
C ALA A 11 10.36 -3.48 3.40
N ARG A 12 10.82 -2.94 2.26
CA ARG A 12 12.26 -2.93 1.93
C ARG A 12 13.08 -2.27 3.04
N LYS A 13 12.68 -1.08 3.51
CA LYS A 13 13.39 -0.38 4.60
C LYS A 13 13.41 -1.17 5.89
N TYR A 14 12.31 -1.85 6.22
CA TYR A 14 12.25 -2.74 7.38
C TYR A 14 13.28 -3.87 7.26
N PHE A 15 13.36 -4.55 6.12
CA PHE A 15 14.34 -5.61 5.89
C PHE A 15 15.79 -5.10 5.87
N GLU A 16 16.05 -3.90 5.34
CA GLU A 16 17.37 -3.26 5.37
C GLU A 16 17.81 -2.88 6.79
N LYS A 17 16.87 -2.48 7.67
CA LYS A 17 17.18 -2.03 9.04
C LYS A 17 17.35 -3.19 10.02
N PHE A 18 16.52 -4.22 9.93
CA PHE A 18 16.44 -5.27 10.96
C PHE A 18 16.94 -6.64 10.53
N GLU A 19 17.09 -6.89 9.22
CA GLU A 19 17.54 -8.17 8.65
C GLU A 19 16.96 -9.44 9.33
N PRO A 20 15.62 -9.57 9.42
CA PRO A 20 15.01 -10.70 10.12
C PRO A 20 15.28 -12.01 9.38
N ALA A 21 16.09 -12.89 9.97
CA ALA A 21 16.54 -14.14 9.35
C ALA A 21 15.44 -15.19 9.13
N SER A 22 14.31 -15.09 9.85
CA SER A 22 13.25 -16.10 9.85
C SER A 22 12.06 -15.77 8.94
N LEU A 23 12.07 -14.63 8.25
CA LEU A 23 10.95 -14.19 7.40
C LEU A 23 11.31 -14.34 5.92
N ASP A 24 10.44 -15.04 5.18
CA ASP A 24 10.49 -15.04 3.73
C ASP A 24 10.08 -13.65 3.22
N ARG A 25 10.97 -13.02 2.44
CA ARG A 25 10.78 -11.66 1.96
C ARG A 25 9.62 -11.54 0.98
N ASP A 26 9.41 -12.55 0.15
CA ASP A 26 8.44 -12.47 -0.93
C ASP A 26 7.03 -12.67 -0.36
N GLU A 27 6.82 -13.68 0.49
CA GLU A 27 5.56 -13.88 1.20
C GLU A 27 5.21 -12.70 2.11
N PHE A 28 6.20 -12.10 2.78
CA PHE A 28 5.98 -10.89 3.58
C PHE A 28 5.46 -9.74 2.71
N LEU A 29 6.02 -9.54 1.51
CA LEU A 29 5.55 -8.49 0.60
C LEU A 29 4.12 -8.72 0.10
N LEU A 30 3.69 -9.97 -0.11
CA LEU A 30 2.28 -10.27 -0.40
C LEU A 30 1.39 -9.86 0.77
N GLY A 31 1.79 -10.22 1.99
CA GLY A 31 1.11 -9.82 3.21
C GLY A 31 0.98 -8.30 3.32
N CYS A 32 2.02 -7.55 2.94
CA CYS A 32 2.02 -6.09 3.00
C CYS A 32 1.00 -5.40 2.10
N VAL A 33 0.50 -6.07 1.06
CA VAL A 33 -0.45 -5.47 0.10
C VAL A 33 -1.79 -6.21 0.07
N PHE A 34 -1.90 -7.32 0.79
CA PHE A 34 -3.11 -8.12 0.90
C PHE A 34 -4.34 -7.40 1.50
N PRO A 35 -4.24 -6.57 2.56
CA PRO A 35 -5.42 -6.07 3.27
C PRO A 35 -6.37 -5.23 2.40
N ASP A 36 -5.84 -4.62 1.34
CA ASP A 36 -6.59 -3.84 0.38
C ASP A 36 -7.40 -4.67 -0.63
N ILE A 37 -7.34 -6.00 -0.59
CA ILE A 37 -8.17 -6.92 -1.39
C ILE A 37 -9.67 -6.67 -1.24
N ARG A 38 -10.11 -6.18 -0.08
CA ARG A 38 -11.50 -5.74 0.18
C ARG A 38 -12.01 -4.69 -0.82
N ARG A 39 -11.12 -4.04 -1.56
CA ARG A 39 -11.50 -3.01 -2.55
C ARG A 39 -12.08 -3.62 -3.81
N ILE A 40 -11.89 -4.92 -4.03
CA ILE A 40 -12.45 -5.67 -5.17
C ILE A 40 -13.44 -6.76 -4.76
N ASP A 41 -13.52 -7.06 -3.47
CA ASP A 41 -14.47 -8.03 -2.90
C ASP A 41 -15.29 -7.36 -1.79
N GLU A 42 -16.57 -7.14 -2.08
CA GLU A 42 -17.48 -6.44 -1.16
C GLU A 42 -17.89 -7.28 0.06
N SER A 43 -17.64 -8.59 0.02
CA SER A 43 -17.91 -9.49 1.15
C SER A 43 -16.88 -9.35 2.27
N ILE A 44 -15.68 -8.82 1.95
CA ILE A 44 -14.60 -8.63 2.91
C ILE A 44 -14.72 -7.24 3.52
N SER A 45 -14.94 -7.16 4.84
CA SER A 45 -14.98 -5.87 5.52
C SER A 45 -13.58 -5.36 5.87
N ARG A 46 -13.50 -4.07 6.23
CA ARG A 46 -12.28 -3.52 6.83
C ARG A 46 -11.95 -4.19 8.17
N LYS A 47 -12.96 -4.62 8.94
CA LYS A 47 -12.71 -5.31 10.20
C LYS A 47 -12.00 -6.64 9.98
N ASP A 48 -12.41 -7.39 8.96
CA ASP A 48 -11.81 -8.69 8.64
C ASP A 48 -10.34 -8.54 8.19
N SER A 49 -10.09 -7.52 7.37
CA SER A 49 -8.77 -7.26 6.77
C SER A 49 -7.83 -6.36 7.59
N HIS A 50 -8.31 -5.52 8.50
CA HIS A 50 -7.48 -4.51 9.17
C HIS A 50 -7.57 -4.49 10.70
N LEU A 51 -8.40 -5.33 11.32
CA LEU A 51 -8.48 -5.47 12.79
C LEU A 51 -8.02 -6.87 13.25
N HIS A 52 -7.14 -7.51 12.47
CA HIS A 52 -6.70 -8.88 12.70
C HIS A 52 -5.64 -9.01 13.80
N PHE A 53 -4.84 -7.97 14.04
CA PHE A 53 -3.69 -8.02 14.94
C PHE A 53 -3.79 -6.99 16.07
N PHE A 54 -3.45 -7.42 17.28
CA PHE A 54 -3.26 -6.54 18.43
C PHE A 54 -2.17 -7.12 19.34
N PRO A 55 -1.17 -6.32 19.77
CA PRO A 55 -0.90 -4.93 19.37
C PRO A 55 -0.42 -4.82 17.91
N ILE A 56 -0.54 -3.62 17.33
CA ILE A 56 0.01 -3.27 16.01
C ILE A 56 1.43 -2.71 16.22
N ASP A 57 2.42 -3.60 16.23
CA ASP A 57 3.84 -3.29 16.40
C ASP A 57 4.71 -4.11 15.42
N LEU A 58 6.04 -3.95 15.50
CA LEU A 58 7.01 -4.70 14.68
C LEU A 58 7.41 -6.06 15.29
N ASN A 59 6.65 -6.61 16.25
CA ASN A 59 6.89 -7.93 16.79
C ASN A 59 6.10 -8.99 16.01
N PHE A 60 6.83 -9.83 15.27
CA PHE A 60 6.24 -10.86 14.40
C PHE A 60 6.40 -12.29 14.95
N LYS A 61 6.72 -12.44 16.24
CA LYS A 61 6.91 -13.76 16.84
C LYS A 61 5.65 -14.62 16.69
N GLY A 62 5.81 -15.81 16.11
CA GLY A 62 4.73 -16.79 15.94
C GLY A 62 3.81 -16.52 14.76
N LEU A 63 4.11 -15.52 13.92
CA LEU A 63 3.41 -15.26 12.67
C LEU A 63 4.12 -15.95 11.50
N SER A 64 3.35 -16.36 10.50
CA SER A 64 3.93 -16.68 9.18
C SER A 64 4.51 -15.42 8.52
N SER A 65 5.34 -15.57 7.50
CA SER A 65 5.87 -14.43 6.73
C SER A 65 4.76 -13.56 6.17
N PHE A 66 3.70 -14.17 5.63
CA PHE A 66 2.52 -13.48 5.14
C PHE A 66 1.76 -12.73 6.25
N GLU A 67 1.50 -13.37 7.39
CA GLU A 67 0.83 -12.73 8.53
C GLU A 67 1.67 -11.57 9.10
N ALA A 68 2.99 -11.73 9.14
CA ALA A 68 3.92 -10.67 9.53
C ALA A 68 3.85 -9.48 8.57
N GLY A 69 3.82 -9.73 7.25
CA GLY A 69 3.63 -8.72 6.23
C GLY A 69 2.29 -7.99 6.34
N TRP A 70 1.22 -8.74 6.63
CA TRP A 70 -0.10 -8.18 6.88
C TRP A 70 -0.10 -7.29 8.14
N LYS A 71 0.45 -7.77 9.27
CA LYS A 71 0.59 -6.93 10.47
C LYS A 71 1.42 -5.68 10.19
N PHE A 72 2.48 -5.80 9.39
CA PHE A 72 3.32 -4.68 8.97
C PHE A 72 2.59 -3.63 8.12
N HIS A 73 1.67 -4.05 7.23
CA HIS A 73 0.77 -3.11 6.53
C HIS A 73 0.01 -2.23 7.52
N LEU A 74 -0.59 -2.84 8.55
CA LEU A 74 -1.36 -2.10 9.56
C LEU A 74 -0.48 -1.14 10.36
N TYR A 75 0.74 -1.58 10.70
CA TYR A 75 1.73 -0.72 11.34
C TYR A 75 2.09 0.48 10.45
N CYS A 76 2.39 0.26 9.17
CA CYS A 76 2.70 1.34 8.22
C CYS A 76 1.53 2.31 8.09
N ASP A 77 0.31 1.78 8.00
CA ASP A 77 -0.91 2.56 7.90
C ASP A 77 -1.10 3.51 9.08
N MET A 78 -0.87 3.03 10.30
CA MET A 78 -0.92 3.78 11.55
C MET A 78 0.22 4.79 11.64
N ARG A 79 1.47 4.32 11.50
CA ARG A 79 2.67 5.15 11.66
C ARG A 79 2.73 6.28 10.63
N ARG A 80 2.31 6.03 9.38
CA ARG A 80 2.17 7.08 8.36
C ARG A 80 1.23 8.19 8.80
N GLU A 81 0.09 7.86 9.39
CA GLU A 81 -0.86 8.89 9.84
C GLU A 81 -0.29 9.72 10.99
N GLU A 82 0.45 9.10 11.92
CA GLU A 82 1.15 9.83 12.97
C GLU A 82 2.14 10.85 12.38
N ILE A 83 3.01 10.41 11.46
CA ILE A 83 4.01 11.26 10.80
C ILE A 83 3.34 12.43 10.06
N LEU A 84 2.27 12.15 9.29
CA LEU A 84 1.56 13.21 8.56
C LEU A 84 0.90 14.23 9.50
N ASN A 85 0.37 13.78 10.64
CA ASN A 85 -0.18 14.68 11.65
C ASN A 85 0.91 15.54 12.31
N GLU A 86 2.04 14.93 12.68
CA GLU A 86 3.21 15.62 13.26
C GLU A 86 3.76 16.69 12.31
N MET A 87 3.80 16.42 11.00
CA MET A 87 4.25 17.37 9.98
C MET A 87 3.18 18.41 9.59
N GLY A 88 1.97 18.33 10.17
CA GLY A 88 0.87 19.23 9.86
C GLY A 88 0.38 19.12 8.42
N PHE A 89 0.47 17.94 7.80
CA PHE A 89 0.10 17.69 6.40
C PHE A 89 -1.32 18.18 6.09
N TYR A 90 -2.28 17.83 6.96
CA TYR A 90 -3.69 18.20 6.83
C TYR A 90 -4.00 19.68 7.11
N ARG A 91 -2.97 20.51 7.33
CA ARG A 91 -3.09 21.98 7.46
C ARG A 91 -2.49 22.70 6.25
N ILE A 92 -1.98 21.96 5.25
CA ILE A 92 -1.38 22.54 4.06
C ILE A 92 -2.51 22.87 3.08
N SER A 93 -2.57 24.11 2.59
CA SER A 93 -3.58 24.49 1.59
C SER A 93 -3.60 23.53 0.40
N GLY A 94 -4.79 23.06 0.04
CA GLY A 94 -4.99 22.03 -0.98
C GLY A 94 -4.99 20.58 -0.47
N SER A 95 -4.76 20.34 0.83
CA SER A 95 -4.84 19.00 1.45
C SER A 95 -6.28 18.54 1.76
N ASP A 96 -7.30 19.34 1.49
CA ASP A 96 -8.63 19.07 2.05
C ASP A 96 -9.57 18.41 1.03
N ASP A 97 -9.30 18.58 -0.27
CA ASP A 97 -10.12 18.11 -1.39
C ASP A 97 -9.86 16.64 -1.75
N PHE A 98 -10.24 15.70 -0.87
CA PHE A 98 -10.01 14.24 -1.04
C PHE A 98 -8.57 13.76 -0.82
N ALA A 99 -7.72 14.55 -0.15
CA ALA A 99 -6.29 14.26 -0.08
C ALA A 99 -5.92 12.93 0.57
N ASN A 100 -6.81 12.29 1.32
CA ASN A 100 -6.47 10.98 1.89
C ASN A 100 -6.23 9.90 0.83
N LEU A 101 -6.98 9.82 -0.28
CA LEU A 101 -6.68 8.82 -1.30
C LEU A 101 -5.66 9.34 -2.32
N SER A 102 -5.83 10.59 -2.74
CA SER A 102 -4.94 11.24 -3.72
C SER A 102 -3.50 11.33 -3.22
N ALA A 103 -3.26 11.69 -1.96
CA ALA A 103 -1.91 11.78 -1.42
C ALA A 103 -1.21 10.42 -1.35
N LYS A 104 -1.95 9.33 -1.10
CA LYS A 104 -1.39 7.97 -1.08
C LYS A 104 -0.92 7.52 -2.46
N LEU A 105 -1.69 7.85 -3.50
CA LEU A 105 -1.32 7.51 -4.88
C LEU A 105 -0.19 8.41 -5.40
N LEU A 106 -0.17 9.69 -5.01
CA LEU A 106 0.95 10.58 -5.29
C LEU A 106 2.23 10.09 -4.59
N GLU A 107 2.13 9.62 -3.36
CA GLU A 107 3.25 9.01 -2.62
C GLU A 107 3.79 7.78 -3.35
N ASP A 108 2.92 6.90 -3.85
CA ASP A 108 3.33 5.76 -4.70
C ASP A 108 4.18 6.22 -5.91
N GLU A 109 3.78 7.29 -6.60
CA GLU A 109 4.58 7.90 -7.69
C GLU A 109 5.92 8.44 -7.17
N ILE A 110 5.95 9.14 -6.04
CA ILE A 110 7.17 9.77 -5.49
C ILE A 110 8.21 8.71 -5.07
N VAL A 111 7.76 7.62 -4.46
CA VAL A 111 8.64 6.64 -3.81
C VAL A 111 9.00 5.45 -4.70
N TYR A 112 8.37 5.32 -5.88
CA TYR A 112 8.56 4.19 -6.78
C TYR A 112 10.03 3.87 -7.10
N ASP A 113 10.82 4.90 -7.39
CA ASP A 113 12.23 4.73 -7.78
C ASP A 113 13.14 4.33 -6.59
N MET A 114 12.59 4.30 -5.37
CA MET A 114 13.31 3.82 -4.19
C MET A 114 13.35 2.29 -4.11
N TYR A 115 12.58 1.56 -4.92
CA TYR A 115 12.67 0.12 -5.03
C TYR A 115 13.15 -0.25 -6.44
N ASN A 116 14.12 -1.18 -6.53
CA ASN A 116 14.81 -1.47 -7.79
C ASN A 116 14.51 -2.85 -8.38
N ASN A 117 13.63 -3.64 -7.75
CA ASN A 117 13.36 -5.02 -8.16
C ASN A 117 11.90 -5.27 -8.56
N TRP A 118 11.29 -4.29 -9.24
CA TRP A 118 9.88 -4.36 -9.67
C TRP A 118 9.58 -5.56 -10.56
N GLU A 119 10.55 -6.03 -11.34
CA GLU A 119 10.41 -7.22 -12.19
C GLU A 119 10.14 -8.49 -11.37
N LYS A 120 10.85 -8.68 -10.25
CA LYS A 120 10.60 -9.79 -9.33
C LYS A 120 9.19 -9.70 -8.74
N ILE A 121 8.80 -8.50 -8.26
CA ILE A 121 7.46 -8.28 -7.69
C ILE A 121 6.36 -8.58 -8.70
N LYS A 122 6.49 -8.08 -9.93
CA LYS A 122 5.55 -8.36 -11.03
C LYS A 122 5.43 -9.86 -11.29
N HIS A 123 6.54 -10.58 -11.35
CA HIS A 123 6.52 -12.03 -11.55
C HIS A 123 5.80 -12.74 -10.40
N TYR A 124 6.10 -12.33 -9.16
CA TYR A 124 5.53 -12.93 -7.97
C TYR A 124 4.03 -12.64 -7.83
N PHE A 125 3.58 -11.43 -8.14
CA PHE A 125 2.16 -11.06 -8.14
C PHE A 125 1.35 -11.72 -9.28
N ASN A 126 1.98 -12.11 -10.39
CA ASN A 126 1.31 -12.88 -11.44
C ASN A 126 1.20 -14.37 -11.11
N ASN A 127 1.97 -14.86 -10.14
CA ASN A 127 2.03 -16.26 -9.75
C ASN A 127 2.04 -16.37 -8.22
N PRO A 128 1.06 -15.78 -7.51
CA PRO A 128 1.11 -15.78 -6.06
C PRO A 128 0.93 -17.22 -5.56
N PRO A 129 1.64 -17.63 -4.50
CA PRO A 129 1.45 -18.94 -3.90
C PRO A 129 0.04 -19.05 -3.31
N GLU A 130 -0.41 -20.28 -3.09
CA GLU A 130 -1.63 -20.53 -2.34
C GLU A 130 -1.41 -20.17 -0.87
N ILE A 131 -2.21 -19.24 -0.35
CA ILE A 131 -2.12 -18.78 1.03
C ILE A 131 -3.49 -18.97 1.68
N GLU A 132 -3.54 -19.83 2.68
CA GLU A 132 -4.74 -19.99 3.50
C GLU A 132 -4.94 -18.75 4.37
N THR A 133 -5.95 -17.96 4.03
CA THR A 133 -6.32 -16.79 4.83
C THR A 133 -7.47 -17.15 5.76
N ARG A 134 -7.41 -16.70 7.01
CA ARG A 134 -8.49 -16.95 8.00
C ARG A 134 -9.79 -16.19 7.70
N ILE A 135 -9.80 -15.35 6.67
CA ILE A 135 -10.94 -14.51 6.29
C ILE A 135 -11.70 -15.04 5.07
N GLY A 136 -11.36 -16.23 4.57
CA GLY A 136 -12.14 -16.93 3.56
C GLY A 136 -12.12 -16.28 2.17
N VAL A 137 -11.02 -15.63 1.78
CA VAL A 137 -10.87 -15.10 0.41
C VAL A 137 -10.81 -16.26 -0.58
N SER A 138 -11.64 -16.21 -1.63
CA SER A 138 -11.56 -17.20 -2.71
C SER A 138 -10.24 -17.09 -3.46
N LYS A 139 -9.79 -18.20 -4.04
CA LYS A 139 -8.57 -18.23 -4.85
C LYS A 139 -8.66 -17.25 -6.03
N GLU A 140 -9.83 -17.16 -6.65
CA GLU A 140 -10.09 -16.26 -7.78
C GLU A 140 -9.98 -14.79 -7.39
N THR A 141 -10.53 -14.39 -6.22
CA THR A 141 -10.40 -13.01 -5.71
C THR A 141 -8.94 -12.71 -5.37
N PHE A 142 -8.23 -13.66 -4.77
CA PHE A 142 -6.81 -13.53 -4.44
C PHE A 142 -5.96 -13.31 -5.69
N GLU A 143 -6.09 -14.19 -6.69
CA GLU A 143 -5.39 -14.08 -7.97
C GLU A 143 -5.74 -12.78 -8.71
N LEU A 144 -7.02 -12.39 -8.74
CA LEU A 144 -7.47 -11.14 -9.36
C LEU A 144 -6.82 -9.92 -8.69
N TRP A 145 -6.77 -9.88 -7.36
CA TRP A 145 -6.14 -8.78 -6.62
C TRP A 145 -4.67 -8.64 -7.01
N PHE A 146 -3.90 -9.71 -6.94
CA PHE A 146 -2.48 -9.65 -7.26
C PHE A 146 -2.21 -9.39 -8.75
N ALA A 147 -3.07 -9.87 -9.67
CA ALA A 147 -3.00 -9.49 -11.08
C ALA A 147 -3.21 -7.97 -11.30
N LEU A 148 -4.14 -7.36 -10.57
CA LEU A 148 -4.34 -5.90 -10.60
C LEU A 148 -3.11 -5.16 -10.05
N LEU A 149 -2.54 -5.63 -8.94
CA LEU A 149 -1.33 -5.06 -8.35
C LEU A 149 -0.13 -5.17 -9.29
N SER A 150 0.09 -6.34 -9.88
CA SER A 150 1.12 -6.59 -10.89
C SER A 150 1.03 -5.59 -12.04
N ASN A 151 -0.17 -5.35 -12.55
CA ASN A 151 -0.39 -4.37 -13.61
C ASN A 151 -0.16 -2.91 -13.16
N TYR A 152 -0.43 -2.59 -11.88
CA TYR A 152 -0.23 -1.25 -11.33
C TYR A 152 1.26 -0.94 -11.12
N VAL A 153 2.02 -1.88 -10.56
CA VAL A 153 3.44 -1.68 -10.20
C VAL A 153 4.42 -1.90 -11.36
N LYS A 154 3.95 -2.40 -12.51
CA LYS A 154 4.81 -2.72 -13.69
C LYS A 154 5.61 -1.54 -14.23
N ARG A 155 5.21 -0.32 -13.90
CA ARG A 155 5.90 0.94 -14.25
C ARG A 155 5.60 1.96 -13.17
N LYS A 156 6.42 3.01 -13.11
CA LYS A 156 6.20 4.14 -12.21
C LYS A 156 4.76 4.65 -12.34
N PRO A 157 3.99 4.76 -11.25
CA PRO A 157 2.63 5.26 -11.30
C PRO A 157 2.57 6.64 -11.94
N ASP A 158 1.65 6.79 -12.90
CA ASP A 158 1.30 8.04 -13.54
C ASP A 158 -0.23 8.21 -13.47
N SER A 159 -0.73 9.40 -13.84
CA SER A 159 -2.17 9.67 -13.81
C SER A 159 -2.99 8.62 -14.59
N LYS A 160 -2.43 8.07 -15.68
CA LYS A 160 -3.07 7.02 -16.49
C LYS A 160 -3.13 5.67 -15.75
N SER A 161 -2.03 5.21 -15.16
CA SER A 161 -2.00 3.93 -14.45
C SER A 161 -2.80 4.00 -13.15
N MET A 162 -2.79 5.14 -12.45
CA MET A 162 -3.64 5.39 -11.29
C MET A 162 -5.12 5.37 -11.67
N HIS A 163 -5.51 6.03 -12.76
CA HIS A 163 -6.88 5.96 -13.27
C HIS A 163 -7.30 4.51 -13.56
N ILE A 164 -6.48 3.76 -14.29
CA ILE A 164 -6.76 2.35 -14.60
C ILE A 164 -6.87 1.51 -13.32
N PHE A 165 -6.01 1.74 -12.33
CA PHE A 165 -6.06 1.00 -11.07
C PHE A 165 -7.32 1.31 -10.26
N LEU A 166 -7.72 2.58 -10.21
CA LEU A 166 -8.95 3.03 -9.55
C LEU A 166 -10.21 2.50 -10.25
N SER A 167 -10.23 2.47 -11.58
CA SER A 167 -11.39 1.99 -12.35
C SER A 167 -11.67 0.50 -12.22
N LYS A 168 -10.71 -0.27 -11.69
CA LYS A 168 -10.87 -1.69 -11.38
C LYS A 168 -11.38 -1.96 -9.97
N GLN A 169 -11.63 -0.92 -9.17
CA GLN A 169 -12.15 -1.02 -7.81
C GLN A 169 -13.59 -0.50 -7.79
N PRO A 170 -14.62 -1.36 -7.59
CA PRO A 170 -16.03 -0.98 -7.78
C PRO A 170 -16.43 0.34 -7.11
N LYS A 171 -16.03 0.55 -5.84
CA LYS A 171 -16.40 1.75 -5.06
C LYS A 171 -15.66 3.03 -5.46
N LEU A 172 -14.61 2.92 -6.28
CA LEU A 172 -13.77 4.03 -6.72
C LEU A 172 -13.88 4.31 -8.21
N ALA A 173 -14.46 3.39 -8.99
CA ALA A 173 -14.46 3.48 -10.44
C ALA A 173 -15.12 4.76 -10.96
N GLU A 174 -16.28 5.13 -10.41
CA GLU A 174 -16.99 6.37 -10.79
C GLU A 174 -16.28 7.65 -10.33
N LYS A 175 -15.31 7.54 -9.42
CA LYS A 175 -14.54 8.66 -8.86
C LYS A 175 -13.12 8.73 -9.41
N ALA A 176 -12.75 7.84 -10.32
CA ALA A 176 -11.37 7.71 -10.78
C ALA A 176 -10.84 9.03 -11.37
N ASP A 177 -11.63 9.69 -12.21
CA ASP A 177 -11.26 10.98 -12.81
C ASP A 177 -11.06 12.09 -11.75
N SER A 178 -12.02 12.26 -10.85
CA SER A 178 -11.94 13.31 -9.81
C SER A 178 -10.78 13.09 -8.83
N ILE A 179 -10.46 11.82 -8.52
CA ILE A 179 -9.29 11.46 -7.73
C ILE A 179 -8.01 11.82 -8.49
N VAL A 180 -7.90 11.49 -9.78
CA VAL A 180 -6.72 11.80 -10.60
C VAL A 180 -6.52 13.29 -10.79
N GLU A 181 -7.59 14.06 -10.96
CA GLU A 181 -7.51 15.53 -10.96
C GLU A 181 -7.01 16.07 -9.63
N SER A 182 -7.48 15.53 -8.50
CA SER A 182 -6.98 15.86 -7.17
C SER A 182 -5.49 15.54 -7.02
N ILE A 183 -5.03 14.38 -7.53
CA ILE A 183 -3.59 14.04 -7.57
C ILE A 183 -2.79 15.05 -8.37
N ASN A 184 -3.29 15.47 -9.55
CA ASN A 184 -2.60 16.46 -10.38
C ASN A 184 -2.42 17.80 -9.62
N ARG A 185 -3.45 18.26 -8.91
CA ARG A 185 -3.37 19.47 -8.06
C ARG A 185 -2.35 19.31 -6.92
N LEU A 186 -2.35 18.15 -6.25
CA LEU A 186 -1.39 17.86 -5.18
C LEU A 186 0.05 17.82 -5.70
N ARG A 187 0.27 17.29 -6.91
CA ARG A 187 1.59 17.19 -7.55
C ARG A 187 2.26 18.56 -7.75
N GLU A 188 1.46 19.60 -7.98
CA GLU A 188 1.95 20.98 -8.15
C GLU A 188 2.41 21.61 -6.83
N ASN A 189 2.01 21.04 -5.68
CA ASN A 189 2.40 21.55 -4.37
C ASN A 189 3.69 20.87 -3.87
N LYS A 190 4.82 21.55 -4.05
CA LYS A 190 6.14 21.06 -3.63
C LYS A 190 6.20 20.68 -2.14
N ARG A 191 5.53 21.42 -1.26
CA ARG A 191 5.53 21.13 0.18
C ARG A 191 4.84 19.80 0.49
N ILE A 192 3.77 19.47 -0.23
CA ILE A 192 3.08 18.18 -0.12
C ILE A 192 4.02 17.05 -0.56
N ALA A 193 4.67 17.20 -1.72
CA ALA A 193 5.63 16.21 -2.21
C ALA A 193 6.80 15.99 -1.23
N ASP A 194 7.35 17.07 -0.65
CA ASP A 194 8.43 16.99 0.33
C ASP A 194 8.00 16.25 1.61
N VAL A 195 6.79 16.50 2.11
CA VAL A 195 6.24 15.80 3.28
C VAL A 195 6.04 14.31 2.98
N LEU A 196 5.41 13.98 1.85
CA LEU A 196 5.18 12.58 1.46
C LEU A 196 6.49 11.80 1.30
N LYS A 197 7.53 12.44 0.76
CA LYS A 197 8.86 11.83 0.67
C LYS A 197 9.47 11.53 2.04
N LYS A 198 9.29 12.41 3.02
CA LYS A 198 9.81 12.22 4.39
C LYS A 198 9.12 11.10 5.16
N VAL A 199 7.89 10.74 4.82
CA VAL A 199 7.21 9.59 5.46
C VAL A 199 8.08 8.34 5.34
N VAL A 200 8.69 8.10 4.18
CA VAL A 200 9.60 6.97 3.95
C VAL A 200 10.75 6.98 4.94
N ASP A 201 11.28 8.15 5.30
CA ASP A 201 12.43 8.30 6.18
C ASP A 201 12.11 7.97 7.64
N GLU A 202 10.86 8.14 8.07
CA GLU A 202 10.43 8.03 9.47
C GLU A 202 9.51 6.83 9.76
N ILE A 203 9.20 6.01 8.74
CA ILE A 203 8.24 4.90 8.86
C ILE A 203 8.75 3.73 9.73
N ILE A 204 10.07 3.50 9.80
CA ILE A 204 10.72 2.39 10.55
C ILE A 204 11.62 2.89 11.66
#